data_AF-A0A6G3Z578-F1
#
_entry.id   AF-A0A6G3Z578-F1
#
_cell.length_a   1.000
_cell.length_b   1.000
_cell.length_c   1.000
_cell.angle_alpha   90.00
_cell.angle_beta   90.00
_cell.angle_gamma   90.00
#
_symmetry.space_group_name_H-M   'P 1'
#
loop_
_entity.id
_entity.type
_entity.pdbx_description
1 polymer ?
#
loop_
_entity_poly.entity_id
_entity_poly.type
_entity_poly.pdbx_seq_one_letter_code
_entity_poly.pdbx_strand_id
1 'polypeptide(L)'
;MQPGFKTLIGLTLLTAVLLLPFVFSGHYLDLLREKSIDLHQFLRGEWYKQATGYLAVSLVLLEVLLTVRKRSRSWIGQIKLPGSMLLWRSIHIFVGVGLVGIVLIHTLGSNGVNFNAIFLWVFFATTLTALVGVVTETGILESARSRFGQLPGGMILTKGPLIRGLRAIWLASHIFFVCVFSVMLVFHIILAYYYQ
;
A
#
# COMPACT_ATOMS: atom_id res chain seq x y z
N MET A 1 9.62 -17.78 2.20
CA MET A 1 10.69 -17.48 1.21
C MET A 1 10.56 -16.01 0.83
N GLN A 2 11.65 -15.31 0.52
CA GLN A 2 11.54 -13.95 -0.05
C GLN A 2 10.92 -14.08 -1.45
N PRO A 3 9.96 -13.22 -1.84
CA PRO A 3 9.47 -13.22 -3.21
C PRO A 3 10.65 -12.99 -4.15
N GLY A 4 10.80 -13.90 -5.12
CA GLY A 4 11.82 -13.77 -6.15
C GLY A 4 11.51 -12.60 -7.09
N PHE A 5 12.47 -12.24 -7.93
CA PHE A 5 12.34 -11.16 -8.90
C PHE A 5 11.05 -11.24 -9.75
N LYS A 6 10.78 -12.41 -10.34
CA LYS A 6 9.57 -12.65 -11.16
C LYS A 6 8.28 -12.39 -10.36
N THR A 7 8.26 -12.80 -9.09
CA THR A 7 7.13 -12.56 -8.18
C THR A 7 6.96 -11.07 -7.89
N LEU A 8 8.05 -10.35 -7.61
CA LEU A 8 8.00 -8.90 -7.36
C LEU A 8 7.49 -8.12 -8.57
N ILE A 9 7.91 -8.48 -9.79
CA ILE A 9 7.35 -7.89 -11.02
C ILE A 9 5.87 -8.20 -11.14
N GLY A 10 5.48 -9.47 -10.98
CA GLY A 10 4.06 -9.87 -11.09
C GLY A 10 3.18 -9.11 -10.10
N LEU A 11 3.61 -8.98 -8.85
CA LEU A 11 2.90 -8.23 -7.81
C LEU A 11 2.88 -6.72 -8.09
N THR A 12 3.95 -6.18 -8.66
CA THR A 12 4.01 -4.77 -9.08
C THR A 12 2.97 -4.49 -10.17
N LEU A 13 2.94 -5.32 -11.22
CA LEU A 13 2.00 -5.18 -12.33
C LEU A 13 0.57 -5.39 -11.85
N LEU A 14 0.32 -6.40 -11.02
CA LEU A 14 -0.98 -6.65 -10.40
C LEU A 14 -1.44 -5.43 -9.58
N THR A 15 -0.57 -4.88 -8.74
CA THR A 15 -0.89 -3.68 -7.96
C THR A 15 -1.23 -2.52 -8.88
N ALA A 16 -0.44 -2.27 -9.92
CA ALA A 16 -0.73 -1.20 -10.90
C ALA A 16 -2.10 -1.40 -11.56
N VAL A 17 -2.45 -2.62 -11.94
CA VAL A 17 -3.78 -2.96 -12.50
C VAL A 17 -4.89 -2.70 -11.49
N LEU A 18 -4.72 -3.11 -10.23
CA LEU A 18 -5.70 -2.89 -9.16
C LEU A 18 -5.91 -1.39 -8.85
N LEU A 19 -4.94 -0.54 -9.17
CA LEU A 19 -5.05 0.92 -9.01
C LEU A 19 -5.80 1.59 -10.17
N LEU A 20 -5.90 0.97 -11.35
CA LEU A 20 -6.53 1.58 -12.53
C LEU A 20 -8.00 2.00 -12.32
N PRO A 21 -8.88 1.18 -11.68
CA PRO A 21 -10.27 1.58 -11.48
C PRO A 21 -10.38 2.93 -10.77
N PHE A 22 -9.55 3.21 -9.78
CA PHE A 22 -9.61 4.48 -9.07
C PHE A 22 -9.24 5.71 -9.93
N VAL A 23 -8.37 5.52 -10.93
CA VAL A 23 -8.03 6.58 -11.90
C VAL A 23 -9.20 6.83 -12.86
N PHE A 24 -9.89 5.77 -13.28
CA PHE A 24 -10.98 5.83 -14.25
C PHE A 24 -12.38 5.84 -13.60
N SER A 25 -12.47 6.08 -12.29
CA SER A 25 -13.69 5.92 -11.50
C SER A 25 -14.88 6.68 -12.08
N GLY A 26 -14.66 7.91 -12.54
CA GLY A 26 -15.71 8.74 -13.13
C GLY A 26 -16.33 8.15 -14.39
N HIS A 27 -15.59 7.36 -15.19
CA HIS A 27 -16.10 6.86 -16.47
C HIS A 27 -16.91 5.58 -16.32
N TYR A 28 -16.42 4.60 -15.53
CA TYR A 28 -17.10 3.31 -15.43
C TYR A 28 -18.17 3.27 -14.34
N LEU A 29 -18.11 4.11 -13.29
CA LEU A 29 -19.15 4.12 -12.27
C LEU A 29 -20.48 4.64 -12.81
N ASP A 30 -20.44 5.60 -13.74
CA ASP A 30 -21.64 6.09 -14.43
C ASP A 30 -22.26 4.96 -15.27
N LEU A 31 -21.45 4.23 -16.04
CA LEU A 31 -21.88 3.05 -16.81
C LEU A 31 -22.45 1.93 -15.92
N LEU A 32 -21.85 1.68 -14.75
CA LEU A 32 -22.35 0.70 -13.79
C LEU A 32 -23.69 1.13 -13.20
N ARG A 33 -23.81 2.40 -12.81
CA ARG A 33 -25.04 2.95 -12.22
C ARG A 33 -26.21 2.91 -13.20
N GLU A 34 -25.98 3.20 -14.48
CA GLU A 34 -27.01 3.14 -15.52
C GLU A 34 -27.53 1.71 -15.77
N LYS A 35 -26.68 0.70 -15.59
CA LYS A 35 -27.01 -0.69 -15.93
C LYS A 35 -27.45 -1.56 -14.76
N SER A 36 -27.40 -1.07 -13.51
CA SER A 36 -27.63 -1.92 -12.34
C SER A 36 -28.29 -1.22 -11.16
N ILE A 37 -29.62 -1.22 -11.15
CA ILE A 37 -30.44 -0.83 -9.99
C ILE A 37 -30.13 -1.72 -8.78
N ASP A 38 -29.88 -3.03 -9.00
CA ASP A 38 -29.55 -4.00 -7.95
C ASP A 38 -28.15 -3.85 -7.35
N LEU A 39 -27.17 -3.40 -8.13
CA LEU A 39 -25.81 -3.18 -7.63
C LEU A 39 -25.79 -2.03 -6.61
N HIS A 40 -26.52 -0.95 -6.89
CA HIS A 40 -26.61 0.18 -5.97
C HIS A 40 -27.28 -0.20 -4.64
N GLN A 41 -28.26 -1.12 -4.66
CA GLN A 41 -28.86 -1.70 -3.46
C GLN A 41 -27.90 -2.62 -2.70
N PHE A 42 -27.24 -3.54 -3.40
CA PHE A 42 -26.27 -4.47 -2.81
C PHE A 42 -25.12 -3.72 -2.12
N LEU A 43 -24.60 -2.66 -2.74
CA LEU A 43 -23.52 -1.83 -2.21
C LEU A 43 -23.91 -0.94 -1.04
N ARG A 44 -25.18 -0.57 -0.95
CA ARG A 44 -25.75 0.09 0.24
C ARG A 44 -26.07 -0.92 1.33
N GLY A 45 -26.00 -2.22 1.06
CA GLY A 45 -26.13 -3.26 2.05
C GLY A 45 -25.09 -3.09 3.15
N GLU A 46 -25.55 -2.81 4.37
CA GLU A 46 -24.69 -2.64 5.54
C GLU A 46 -23.72 -3.82 5.71
N TRP A 47 -24.19 -5.05 5.50
CA TRP A 47 -23.35 -6.25 5.58
C TRP A 47 -22.14 -6.24 4.65
N TYR A 48 -22.30 -5.79 3.41
CA TYR A 48 -21.20 -5.73 2.45
C TYR A 48 -20.11 -4.75 2.90
N LYS A 49 -20.52 -3.53 3.28
CA LYS A 49 -19.60 -2.48 3.76
C LYS A 49 -18.88 -2.89 5.03
N GLN A 50 -19.61 -3.49 5.96
CA GLN A 50 -19.07 -3.95 7.24
C GLN A 50 -18.05 -5.08 7.03
N ALA A 51 -18.41 -6.12 6.26
CA ALA A 51 -17.52 -7.26 6.02
C ALA A 51 -16.21 -6.85 5.32
N THR A 52 -16.32 -6.05 4.25
CA THR A 52 -15.16 -5.57 3.51
C THR A 52 -14.33 -4.57 4.33
N GLY A 53 -14.97 -3.71 5.12
CA GLY A 53 -14.32 -2.78 6.03
C GLY A 53 -13.53 -3.48 7.14
N TYR A 54 -14.13 -4.45 7.84
CA TYR A 54 -13.43 -5.23 8.87
C TYR A 54 -12.29 -6.06 8.29
N LEU A 55 -12.44 -6.61 7.09
CA LEU A 55 -11.35 -7.31 6.41
C LEU A 55 -10.20 -6.34 6.10
N ALA A 56 -10.49 -5.15 5.56
CA ALA A 56 -9.48 -4.12 5.31
C ALA A 56 -8.74 -3.71 6.60
N VAL A 57 -9.46 -3.46 7.69
CA VAL A 57 -8.87 -3.14 9.01
C VAL A 57 -7.99 -4.29 9.50
N SER A 58 -8.43 -5.54 9.35
CA SER A 58 -7.65 -6.71 9.75
C SER A 58 -6.32 -6.81 8.99
N LEU A 59 -6.33 -6.53 7.69
CA LEU A 59 -5.09 -6.47 6.89
C LEU A 59 -4.19 -5.32 7.33
N VAL A 60 -4.73 -4.12 7.59
CA VAL A 60 -3.95 -2.99 8.11
C VAL A 60 -3.31 -3.32 9.47
N LEU A 61 -4.04 -3.98 10.37
CA LEU A 61 -3.49 -4.42 11.65
C LEU A 61 -2.32 -5.41 11.45
N LEU A 62 -2.46 -6.34 10.51
CA LEU A 62 -1.37 -7.26 10.16
C LEU A 62 -0.14 -6.52 9.61
N GLU A 63 -0.34 -5.44 8.86
CA GLU A 63 0.76 -4.58 8.41
C GLU A 63 1.46 -3.84 9.55
N VAL A 64 0.69 -3.35 10.53
CA VAL A 64 1.24 -2.72 11.73
C VAL A 64 2.04 -3.73 12.56
N LEU A 65 1.63 -5.00 12.61
CA LEU A 65 2.38 -6.06 13.30
C LEU A 65 3.79 -6.27 12.76
N LEU A 66 4.06 -6.02 11.46
CA LEU A 66 5.42 -6.00 10.94
C LEU A 66 6.27 -4.94 11.65
N THR A 67 5.73 -3.74 11.81
CA THR A 67 6.42 -2.63 12.46
C THR A 67 6.70 -2.98 13.92
N VAL A 68 5.71 -3.55 14.61
CA VAL A 68 5.88 -4.09 15.97
C VAL A 68 7.01 -5.13 15.97
N ARG A 69 6.99 -6.12 15.08
CA ARG A 69 8.04 -7.16 15.01
C ARG A 69 9.44 -6.60 14.78
N LYS A 70 9.57 -5.55 13.97
CA LYS A 70 10.83 -4.92 13.61
C LYS A 70 11.40 -4.05 14.74
N ARG A 71 10.53 -3.40 15.52
CA ARG A 71 10.92 -2.40 16.53
C ARG A 71 10.73 -2.88 17.97
N SER A 72 10.02 -3.97 18.21
CA SER A 72 9.71 -4.46 19.56
C SER A 72 10.93 -4.78 20.39
N ARG A 73 12.07 -5.13 19.76
CA ARG A 73 13.33 -5.42 20.45
C ARG A 73 13.90 -4.23 21.22
N SER A 74 13.56 -3.00 20.84
CA SER A 74 13.98 -1.78 21.55
C SER A 74 12.91 -1.24 22.49
N TRP A 75 11.75 -1.91 22.62
CA TRP A 75 10.67 -1.49 23.51
C TRP A 75 10.81 -2.16 24.88
N ILE A 76 10.38 -1.44 25.93
CA ILE A 76 10.50 -1.86 27.33
C ILE A 76 9.87 -3.24 27.58
N GLY A 77 8.77 -3.58 26.88
CA GLY A 77 8.07 -4.88 27.01
C GLY A 77 8.53 -6.00 26.06
N GLN A 78 9.54 -5.77 25.20
CA GLN A 78 10.13 -6.75 24.27
C GLN A 78 9.16 -7.79 23.68
N ILE A 79 8.11 -7.33 22.98
CA ILE A 79 7.09 -8.21 22.37
C ILE A 79 7.76 -9.15 21.35
N LYS A 80 7.81 -10.45 21.64
CA LYS A 80 8.36 -11.47 20.74
C LYS A 80 7.26 -12.02 19.84
N LEU A 81 7.22 -11.53 18.61
CA LEU A 81 6.36 -12.09 17.57
C LEU A 81 7.08 -13.26 16.86
N PRO A 82 6.39 -14.41 16.63
CA PRO A 82 7.00 -15.61 16.07
C PRO A 82 7.40 -15.42 14.61
N GLY A 83 8.25 -16.32 14.09
CA GLY A 83 8.67 -16.30 12.69
C GLY A 83 9.89 -15.41 12.37
N SER A 84 10.44 -15.63 11.17
CA SER A 84 11.64 -14.94 10.70
C SER A 84 11.32 -13.56 10.11
N MET A 85 12.27 -12.62 10.17
CA MET A 85 12.09 -11.31 9.52
C MET A 85 11.86 -11.41 8.01
N LEU A 86 12.34 -12.48 7.38
CA LEU A 86 12.11 -12.75 5.97
C LEU A 86 10.65 -13.09 5.70
N LEU A 87 10.05 -13.93 6.55
CA LEU A 87 8.64 -14.28 6.46
C LEU A 87 7.77 -13.03 6.62
N TRP A 88 8.02 -12.23 7.66
CA TRP A 88 7.26 -11.00 7.92
C TRP A 88 7.34 -10.00 6.76
N ARG A 89 8.51 -9.82 6.15
CA ARG A 89 8.65 -9.00 4.93
C ARG A 89 7.85 -9.56 3.75
N SER A 90 7.82 -10.88 3.59
CA SER A 90 7.00 -11.51 2.56
C SER A 90 5.52 -11.26 2.81
N ILE A 91 5.07 -11.45 4.05
CA ILE A 91 3.68 -11.20 4.46
C ILE A 91 3.29 -9.76 4.14
N HIS A 92 4.11 -8.77 4.53
CA HIS A 92 3.88 -7.35 4.22
C HIS A 92 3.66 -7.06 2.73
N ILE A 93 4.41 -7.72 1.85
CA ILE A 93 4.26 -7.51 0.40
C ILE A 93 2.92 -8.07 -0.09
N PHE A 94 2.59 -9.31 0.31
CA PHE A 94 1.35 -9.96 -0.14
C PHE A 94 0.10 -9.33 0.49
N VAL A 95 0.16 -8.99 1.79
CA VAL A 95 -0.90 -8.31 2.52
C VAL A 95 -1.10 -6.91 1.96
N GLY A 96 -0.04 -6.19 1.59
CA GLY A 96 -0.15 -4.87 0.97
C GLY A 96 -0.90 -4.93 -0.36
N VAL A 97 -0.58 -5.90 -1.22
CA VAL A 97 -1.33 -6.13 -2.48
C VAL A 97 -2.78 -6.51 -2.20
N GLY A 98 -3.01 -7.41 -1.23
CA GLY A 98 -4.35 -7.79 -0.78
C GLY A 98 -5.15 -6.63 -0.23
N LEU A 99 -4.51 -5.70 0.47
CA LEU A 99 -5.11 -4.49 1.02
C LEU A 99 -5.60 -3.57 -0.11
N VAL A 100 -4.81 -3.37 -1.17
CA VAL A 100 -5.26 -2.64 -2.37
C VAL A 100 -6.49 -3.32 -2.98
N GLY A 101 -6.46 -4.66 -3.09
CA GLY A 101 -7.58 -5.44 -3.61
C GLY A 101 -8.86 -5.28 -2.77
N ILE A 102 -8.78 -5.40 -1.44
CA ILE A 102 -9.99 -5.24 -0.60
C ILE A 102 -10.47 -3.80 -0.54
N VAL A 103 -9.58 -2.80 -0.60
CA VAL A 103 -9.99 -1.38 -0.70
C VAL A 103 -10.71 -1.13 -2.03
N LEU A 104 -10.22 -1.71 -3.13
CA LEU A 104 -10.91 -1.67 -4.42
C LEU A 104 -12.30 -2.29 -4.31
N ILE A 105 -12.44 -3.44 -3.67
CA ILE A 105 -13.75 -4.07 -3.45
C ILE A 105 -14.61 -3.15 -2.56
N HIS A 106 -14.15 -2.78 -1.37
CA HIS A 106 -14.87 -1.97 -0.38
C HIS A 106 -15.43 -0.66 -0.96
N THR A 107 -14.69 -0.02 -1.85
CA THR A 107 -15.07 1.26 -2.49
C THR A 107 -15.67 1.08 -3.88
N LEU A 108 -15.64 -0.13 -4.44
CA LEU A 108 -15.76 -0.40 -5.88
C LEU A 108 -14.88 0.50 -6.77
N GLY A 109 -13.75 0.95 -6.26
CA GLY A 109 -12.87 1.89 -6.99
C GLY A 109 -13.39 3.33 -7.01
N SER A 110 -14.42 3.66 -6.23
CA SER A 110 -14.92 5.02 -6.08
C SER A 110 -13.98 5.85 -5.21
N ASN A 111 -13.60 7.02 -5.72
CA ASN A 111 -12.78 7.99 -4.97
C ASN A 111 -13.56 8.68 -3.84
N GLY A 112 -14.89 8.58 -3.82
CA GLY A 112 -15.72 9.29 -2.85
C GLY A 112 -15.62 10.82 -2.97
N VAL A 113 -16.04 11.52 -1.91
CA VAL A 113 -16.01 12.99 -1.82
C VAL A 113 -15.43 13.43 -0.48
N ASN A 114 -14.99 14.69 -0.40
CA ASN A 114 -14.49 15.32 0.83
C ASN A 114 -13.40 14.49 1.53
N PHE A 115 -13.64 14.11 2.79
CA PHE A 115 -12.71 13.33 3.61
C PHE A 115 -12.33 11.99 2.96
N ASN A 116 -13.30 11.26 2.39
CA ASN A 116 -13.04 9.95 1.79
C ASN A 116 -12.13 10.06 0.55
N ALA A 117 -12.26 11.14 -0.22
CA ALA A 117 -11.37 11.41 -1.35
C ALA A 117 -9.93 11.65 -0.89
N ILE A 118 -9.73 12.51 0.12
CA ILE A 118 -8.40 12.78 0.67
C ILE A 118 -7.82 11.50 1.29
N PHE A 119 -8.63 10.75 2.03
CA PHE A 119 -8.19 9.52 2.68
C PHE A 119 -7.70 8.48 1.66
N LEU A 120 -8.44 8.32 0.56
CA LEU A 120 -8.07 7.41 -0.50
C LEU A 120 -6.82 7.89 -1.27
N TRP A 121 -6.64 9.19 -1.47
CA TRP A 121 -5.40 9.75 -2.04
C TRP A 121 -4.17 9.49 -1.16
N VAL A 122 -4.32 9.55 0.16
CA VAL A 122 -3.25 9.18 1.09
C VAL A 122 -2.95 7.68 1.03
N PHE A 123 -3.98 6.84 0.88
CA PHE A 123 -3.81 5.41 0.62
C PHE A 123 -3.07 5.15 -0.71
N PHE A 124 -3.38 5.89 -1.76
CA PHE A 124 -2.63 5.83 -3.03
C PHE A 124 -1.19 6.25 -2.87
N ALA A 125 -0.92 7.37 -2.21
CA ALA A 125 0.45 7.81 -1.96
C ALA A 125 1.24 6.76 -1.16
N THR A 126 0.61 6.13 -0.17
CA THR A 126 1.20 5.01 0.59
C THR A 126 1.57 3.85 -0.33
N THR A 127 0.66 3.44 -1.22
CA THR A 127 0.86 2.31 -2.15
C THR A 127 1.89 2.64 -3.23
N LEU A 128 1.81 3.83 -3.84
CA LEU A 128 2.70 4.28 -4.90
C LEU A 128 4.14 4.44 -4.40
N THR A 129 4.35 4.97 -3.20
CA THR A 129 5.69 5.10 -2.62
C THR A 129 6.36 3.75 -2.39
N ALA A 130 5.58 2.72 -1.99
CA ALA A 130 6.07 1.35 -1.91
C ALA A 130 6.39 0.77 -3.30
N LEU A 131 5.47 0.93 -4.25
CA LEU A 131 5.60 0.41 -5.61
C LEU A 131 6.81 0.99 -6.33
N VAL A 132 6.94 2.33 -6.34
CA VAL A 132 8.07 3.04 -6.97
C VAL A 132 9.38 2.64 -6.31
N GLY A 133 9.43 2.49 -4.99
CA GLY A 133 10.62 2.03 -4.28
C GLY A 133 11.08 0.64 -4.76
N VAL A 134 10.15 -0.31 -4.86
CA VAL A 134 10.43 -1.67 -5.34
C VAL A 134 10.85 -1.68 -6.81
N VAL A 135 10.10 -1.01 -7.69
CA VAL A 135 10.42 -0.94 -9.13
C VAL A 135 11.80 -0.32 -9.36
N THR A 136 12.08 0.79 -8.68
CA THR A 136 13.36 1.49 -8.83
C THR A 136 14.53 0.65 -8.34
N GLU A 137 14.41 0.05 -7.15
CA GLU A 137 15.46 -0.82 -6.61
C GLU A 137 15.72 -2.01 -7.53
N THR A 138 14.66 -2.65 -7.99
CA THR A 138 14.74 -3.83 -8.85
C THR A 138 15.33 -3.47 -10.23
N GLY A 139 14.88 -2.36 -10.83
CA GLY A 139 15.40 -1.90 -12.12
C GLY A 139 16.89 -1.54 -12.10
N ILE A 140 17.40 -0.98 -11.00
CA ILE A 140 18.83 -0.69 -10.83
C ILE A 140 19.63 -1.97 -10.63
N LEU A 141 19.12 -2.92 -9.84
CA LEU A 141 19.78 -4.20 -9.60
C LEU A 141 19.96 -4.98 -10.90
N GLU A 142 18.92 -5.06 -11.73
CA GLU A 142 18.93 -5.81 -12.99
C GLU A 142 19.60 -5.07 -14.15
N SER A 143 19.86 -3.76 -14.02
CA SER A 143 20.53 -3.00 -15.07
C SER A 143 21.92 -3.59 -15.38
N ALA A 144 22.26 -3.75 -16.66
CA ALA A 144 23.60 -4.14 -17.09
C ALA A 144 24.68 -3.09 -16.73
N ARG A 145 24.28 -1.86 -16.37
CA ARG A 145 25.19 -0.77 -16.03
C ARG A 145 25.77 -0.95 -14.63
N SER A 146 27.08 -0.85 -14.51
CA SER A 146 27.79 -0.85 -13.21
C SER A 146 27.99 0.55 -12.62
N ARG A 147 27.88 1.60 -13.45
CA ARG A 147 28.07 3.01 -13.11
C ARG A 147 26.86 3.83 -13.56
N PHE A 148 26.37 4.70 -12.68
CA PHE A 148 25.15 5.50 -12.89
C PHE A 148 25.41 7.01 -12.94
N GLY A 149 26.66 7.43 -12.75
CA GLY A 149 27.07 8.83 -12.79
C GLY A 149 28.28 9.09 -11.92
N GLN A 150 28.66 10.36 -11.82
CA GLN A 150 29.72 10.84 -10.95
C GLN A 150 29.15 11.99 -10.11
N LEU A 151 29.33 11.91 -8.79
CA LEU A 151 28.92 12.96 -7.86
C LEU A 151 29.94 14.10 -7.87
N PRO A 152 29.57 15.31 -7.40
CA PRO A 152 30.51 16.39 -7.14
C PRO A 152 31.70 15.89 -6.30
N GLY A 153 32.93 16.24 -6.70
CA GLY A 153 34.15 15.72 -6.06
C GLY A 153 34.67 14.40 -6.66
N GLY A 154 34.11 13.94 -7.78
CA GLY A 154 34.67 12.86 -8.58
C GLY A 154 34.30 11.44 -8.13
N MET A 155 33.46 11.29 -7.10
CA MET A 155 33.04 9.98 -6.59
C MET A 155 32.11 9.28 -7.60
N ILE A 156 32.47 8.07 -8.01
CA ILE A 156 31.66 7.26 -8.95
C ILE A 156 30.45 6.69 -8.23
N LEU A 157 29.26 6.94 -8.79
CA LEU A 157 28.00 6.41 -8.28
C LEU A 157 27.77 5.00 -8.83
N THR A 158 28.02 4.00 -7.98
CA THR A 158 27.76 2.57 -8.26
C THR A 158 26.38 2.14 -7.73
N LYS A 159 25.93 0.94 -8.10
CA LYS A 159 24.59 0.41 -7.73
C LYS A 159 24.30 0.50 -6.22
N GLY A 160 25.24 0.07 -5.38
CA GLY A 160 25.05 -0.01 -3.93
C GLY A 160 24.74 1.35 -3.28
N PRO A 161 25.62 2.36 -3.40
CA PRO A 161 25.36 3.72 -2.93
C PRO A 161 24.07 4.33 -3.48
N LEU A 162 23.79 4.14 -4.78
CA LEU A 162 22.57 4.64 -5.41
C LEU A 162 21.30 4.03 -4.79
N ILE A 163 21.25 2.69 -4.68
CA ILE A 163 20.11 1.99 -4.07
C ILE A 163 19.90 2.43 -2.62
N ARG A 164 20.99 2.58 -1.83
CA ARG A 164 20.88 3.04 -0.44
C ARG A 164 20.31 4.45 -0.34
N GLY A 165 20.77 5.37 -1.19
CA GLY A 165 20.28 6.75 -1.22
C GLY A 165 18.80 6.82 -1.60
N LEU A 166 18.42 6.14 -2.68
CA LEU A 166 17.03 6.07 -3.14
C LEU A 166 16.13 5.41 -2.08
N ARG A 167 16.57 4.28 -1.51
CA ARG A 167 15.83 3.60 -0.45
C ARG A 167 15.61 4.51 0.75
N ALA A 168 16.57 5.36 1.14
CA ALA A 168 16.38 6.28 2.25
C ALA A 168 15.21 7.25 1.99
N ILE A 169 15.11 7.77 0.76
CA ILE A 169 14.03 8.66 0.33
C ILE A 169 12.70 7.91 0.32
N TRP A 170 12.60 6.82 -0.43
CA TRP A 170 11.34 6.09 -0.59
C TRP A 170 10.82 5.49 0.71
N LEU A 171 11.70 4.95 1.55
CA LEU A 171 11.33 4.41 2.85
C LEU A 171 10.82 5.52 3.77
N ALA A 172 11.47 6.68 3.81
CA ALA A 172 11.02 7.81 4.62
C ALA A 172 9.64 8.30 4.16
N SER A 173 9.45 8.49 2.86
CA SER A 173 8.16 8.90 2.29
C SER A 173 7.06 7.88 2.57
N HIS A 174 7.34 6.58 2.37
CA HIS A 174 6.36 5.54 2.64
C HIS A 174 5.95 5.51 4.12
N ILE A 175 6.92 5.59 5.06
CA ILE A 175 6.62 5.65 6.49
C ILE A 175 5.76 6.87 6.82
N PHE A 176 6.08 8.04 6.26
CA PHE A 176 5.29 9.25 6.46
C PHE A 176 3.82 9.04 6.05
N PHE A 177 3.59 8.53 4.84
CA PHE A 177 2.23 8.28 4.36
C PHE A 177 1.50 7.19 5.15
N VAL A 178 2.19 6.13 5.59
CA VAL A 178 1.61 5.11 6.50
C VAL A 178 1.12 5.75 7.80
N CYS A 179 1.89 6.68 8.39
CA CYS A 179 1.47 7.38 9.60
C CYS A 179 0.22 8.22 9.36
N VAL A 180 0.20 9.03 8.29
CA VAL A 180 -0.97 9.85 7.93
C VAL A 180 -2.19 8.96 7.65
N PHE A 181 -2.01 7.89 6.85
CA PHE A 181 -3.05 6.91 6.54
C PHE A 181 -3.64 6.30 7.82
N SER A 182 -2.80 5.91 8.77
CA SER A 182 -3.23 5.28 10.02
C SER A 182 -4.11 6.21 10.86
N VAL A 183 -3.73 7.49 10.97
CA VAL A 183 -4.52 8.51 11.67
C VAL A 183 -5.86 8.74 10.96
N MET A 184 -5.85 8.87 9.64
CA MET A 184 -7.07 9.05 8.86
C MET A 184 -7.99 7.84 8.93
N LEU A 185 -7.46 6.62 8.97
CA LEU A 185 -8.24 5.39 9.13
C LEU A 185 -9.02 5.39 10.45
N VAL A 186 -8.40 5.81 11.55
CA VAL A 186 -9.08 5.92 12.85
C VAL A 186 -10.24 6.93 12.76
N PHE A 187 -10.00 8.11 12.17
CA PHE A 187 -11.07 9.08 11.95
C PHE A 187 -12.17 8.56 11.02
N HIS A 188 -11.81 7.85 9.95
CA HIS A 188 -12.78 7.24 9.03
C HIS A 188 -13.72 6.28 9.78
N ILE A 189 -13.16 5.40 10.61
CA ILE A 189 -13.92 4.45 11.43
C ILE A 189 -14.83 5.23 12.40
N ILE A 190 -14.30 6.23 13.11
CA ILE A 190 -15.10 7.03 14.05
C ILE A 190 -16.27 7.71 13.33
N LEU A 191 -16.03 8.35 12.20
CA LEU A 191 -17.08 9.02 11.42
C LEU A 191 -18.14 8.02 10.93
N ALA A 192 -17.72 6.85 10.47
CA ALA A 192 -18.63 5.82 9.96
C ALA A 192 -19.59 5.23 11.02
N TYR A 193 -19.15 5.13 12.28
CA TYR A 193 -19.97 4.53 13.35
C TYR A 193 -20.64 5.54 14.28
N TYR A 194 -20.10 6.74 14.45
CA TYR A 194 -20.61 7.72 15.44
C TYR A 194 -21.33 8.92 14.84
N TYR A 195 -21.19 9.19 13.54
CA TYR A 195 -21.75 10.39 12.89
C TYR A 195 -22.51 10.06 11.59
N GLN A 196 -23.29 8.97 11.59
CA GLN A 196 -24.09 8.54 10.43
C GLN A 196 -25.03 9.62 9.89
#